data_AF-A0A2E0L6Z2-F1
#
_entry.id   AF-A0A2E0L6Z2-F1
#
_cell.length_a   1.000
_cell.length_b   1.000
_cell.length_c   1.000
_cell.angle_alpha   90.00
_cell.angle_beta   90.00
_cell.angle_gamma   90.00
#
_symmetry.space_group_name_H-M   'P 1'
#
loop_
_entity.id
_entity.type
_entity.pdbx_description
1 polymer ?
#
loop_
_entity_poly.entity_id
_entity_poly.type
_entity_poly.pdbx_seq_one_letter_code
_entity_poly.pdbx_strand_id
1 'polypeptide(L)' 'MQILRLAWDRLRVITAVIGDVQGRLIAMVFYYTLLVPFGVGARLFTDPLRRHTGSAWLERPPVDSSLDDARMQG' A
#
# COMPACT_ATOMS: atom_id res chain seq x y z
N MET A 1 31.98 -9.48 32.71
CA MET A 1 32.26 -9.09 31.30
C MET A 1 31.43 -7.86 30.88
N GLN A 2 31.74 -6.66 31.40
CA GLN A 2 31.00 -5.43 31.05
C GLN A 2 31.28 -4.93 29.62
N ILE A 3 32.51 -5.13 29.14
CA ILE A 3 32.94 -4.74 27.80
C ILE A 3 32.15 -5.48 26.71
N LEU A 4 31.89 -6.78 26.91
CA LEU A 4 31.07 -7.57 25.97
C LEU A 4 29.63 -7.08 25.90
N ARG A 5 29.04 -6.67 27.03
CA ARG A 5 27.68 -6.09 27.03
C ARG A 5 27.63 -4.77 26.27
N LEU A 6 28.60 -3.88 26.53
CA LEU A 6 28.69 -2.61 25.82
C LEU A 6 28.87 -2.80 24.31
N ALA A 7 29.74 -3.73 23.89
CA ALA A 7 29.94 -4.05 22.49
C ALA A 7 28.65 -4.60 21.84
N TRP A 8 27.92 -5.47 22.54
CA TRP A 8 26.67 -6.03 22.07
C TRP A 8 25.56 -4.98 21.92
N ASP A 9 25.45 -4.06 22.89
CA ASP A 9 24.45 -2.99 22.84
C ASP A 9 24.76 -2.00 21.70
N ARG A 10 26.03 -1.71 21.44
CA ARG A 10 26.44 -0.89 20.28
C ARG A 10 26.14 -1.60 18.97
N LEU A 11 26.44 -2.89 18.88
CA LEU A 11 26.15 -3.69 17.69
C LEU A 11 24.64 -3.70 17.38
N ARG A 12 23.80 -3.88 18.40
CA ARG A 12 22.34 -3.84 18.25
C ARG A 12 21.86 -2.54 17.61
N VAL A 13 22.35 -1.39 18.08
CA VAL A 13 21.98 -0.08 17.51
C VAL A 13 22.39 0.01 16.04
N ILE A 14 23.62 -0.42 15.71
CA ILE A 14 24.12 -0.42 14.33
C ILE A 14 23.25 -1.31 13.44
N THR A 15 22.94 -2.53 13.88
CA THR A 15 22.12 -3.47 13.12
C THR A 15 20.68 -2.97 12.93
N ALA A 16 20.12 -2.25 13.90
CA ALA A 16 18.78 -1.70 13.80
C ALA A 16 18.72 -0.59 12.73
N VAL A 17 19.70 0.31 12.72
CA VAL A 17 19.78 1.39 11.72
C VAL A 17 19.99 0.82 10.31
N ILE A 18 20.92 -0.12 10.16
CA ILE A 18 21.18 -0.77 8.87
C ILE A 18 19.92 -1.52 8.39
N GLY A 19 19.23 -2.21 9.30
CA GLY A 19 18.00 -2.93 9.00
C GLY A 19 16.88 -2.01 8.50
N ASP A 20 16.67 -0.86 9.13
CA ASP A 20 15.67 0.13 8.68
C ASP A 20 16.01 0.68 7.29
N VAL A 21 17.28 1.03 7.04
CA VAL A 21 17.72 1.52 5.73
C VAL A 21 17.56 0.45 4.65
N GLN A 22 17.99 -0.78 4.91
CA GLN A 22 17.81 -1.89 3.97
C GLN A 22 16.33 -2.20 3.72
N GLY A 23 15.51 -2.23 4.77
CA GLY A 23 14.07 -2.45 4.66
C GLY A 23 13.40 -1.39 3.79
N ARG A 24 13.72 -0.11 4.00
CA ARG A 24 13.21 1.00 3.17
C ARG A 24 13.70 0.92 1.73
N LEU A 25 14.97 0.57 1.49
CA LEU A 25 15.50 0.42 0.14
C LEU A 25 14.79 -0.72 -0.60
N ILE A 26 14.62 -1.88 0.03
CA ILE A 26 13.91 -3.02 -0.55
C ILE A 26 12.45 -2.63 -0.84
N ALA A 27 11.76 -1.99 0.11
CA ALA A 27 10.40 -1.52 -0.09
C ALA A 27 10.33 -0.51 -1.24
N MET A 28 11.21 0.48 -1.27
CA MET A 28 11.27 1.47 -2.35
C MET A 28 11.43 0.79 -3.71
N VAL A 29 12.42 -0.09 -3.85
CA VAL A 29 12.64 -0.84 -5.10
C VAL A 29 11.40 -1.64 -5.47
N PHE A 30 10.82 -2.41 -4.55
CA PHE A 30 9.61 -3.20 -4.79
C PHE A 30 8.43 -2.32 -5.27
N TYR A 31 8.14 -1.24 -4.56
CA TYR A 31 7.04 -0.34 -4.92
C TYR A 31 7.24 0.29 -6.29
N TYR A 32 8.44 0.78 -6.60
CA TYR A 32 8.69 1.48 -7.86
C TYR A 32 8.91 0.56 -9.07
N THR A 33 9.37 -0.67 -8.86
CA THR A 33 9.63 -1.61 -9.97
C THR A 33 8.49 -2.59 -10.22
N LEU A 34 7.74 -2.96 -9.18
CA LEU A 34 6.60 -3.86 -9.29
C LEU A 34 5.30 -3.10 -9.15
N LEU A 35 5.01 -2.49 -8.01
CA LEU A 35 3.67 -1.95 -7.77
C LEU A 35 3.29 -0.82 -8.75
N VAL A 36 4.16 0.17 -8.93
CA VAL A 36 3.88 1.36 -9.76
C VAL A 36 3.66 1.01 -11.23
N PRO A 37 4.53 0.24 -11.92
CA PRO A 37 4.30 -0.13 -13.31
C PRO A 37 2.98 -0.88 -13.52
N PHE A 38 2.60 -1.78 -12.61
CA PHE A 38 1.33 -2.49 -12.70
C PHE A 38 0.13 -1.57 -12.45
N GLY A 39 0.20 -0.67 -11.47
CA GLY A 39 -0.88 0.29 -11.20
C GLY A 39 -1.07 1.29 -12.35
N VAL A 40 0.05 1.81 -12.90
CA VAL A 40 0.04 2.69 -14.08
C VAL A 40 -0.49 1.92 -15.29
N GLY A 41 0.00 0.71 -15.53
CA GLY A 41 -0.47 -0.16 -16.62
C GLY A 41 -1.98 -0.41 -16.52
N ALA A 42 -2.47 -0.87 -15.37
CA ALA A 42 -3.89 -1.06 -15.15
C ALA A 42 -4.69 0.21 -15.44
N ARG A 43 -4.25 1.37 -14.95
CA ARG A 43 -4.93 2.65 -15.20
C ARG A 43 -4.95 3.05 -16.68
N LEU A 44 -3.87 2.81 -17.42
CA LEU A 44 -3.75 3.23 -18.82
C LEU A 44 -4.44 2.25 -19.78
N PHE A 45 -4.46 0.96 -19.45
CA PHE A 45 -4.98 -0.09 -20.34
C PHE A 45 -6.38 -0.58 -19.96
N THR A 46 -6.93 -0.17 -18.83
CA THR A 46 -8.34 -0.41 -18.48
C THR A 46 -9.18 0.85 -18.68
N ASP A 47 -10.50 0.70 -18.74
CA ASP A 47 -11.45 1.80 -18.72
C ASP A 47 -12.14 1.89 -17.34
N PRO A 48 -11.43 2.33 -16.29
CA PRO A 48 -11.97 2.37 -14.94
C PRO A 48 -13.14 3.36 -14.81
N LEU A 49 -13.24 4.31 -15.76
CA LEU A 49 -14.31 5.31 -15.80
C LEU A 49 -15.42 4.95 -16.79
N ARG A 50 -15.36 3.78 -17.42
CA ARG A 50 -16.34 3.28 -18.40
C ARG A 50 -16.67 4.28 -19.52
N ARG A 51 -15.71 5.13 -19.91
CA ARG A 51 -15.87 6.19 -20.92
C ARG A 51 -16.22 5.64 -22.30
N HIS A 52 -15.83 4.40 -22.60
CA HIS A 52 -16.08 3.76 -23.89
C HIS A 52 -17.45 3.09 -23.99
N THR A 53 -18.20 2.99 -22.89
CA THR A 53 -19.52 2.30 -22.85
C THR A 53 -20.73 3.22 -23.11
N GLY A 54 -20.48 4.48 -23.48
CA GLY A 54 -21.52 5.49 -23.68
C GLY A 54 -21.89 6.22 -22.39
N SER A 55 -22.37 7.45 -22.52
CA SER A 55 -22.82 8.26 -21.38
C SER A 55 -24.19 7.77 -20.92
N ALA A 56 -24.21 6.91 -19.92
CA ALA A 56 -25.43 6.41 -19.28
C ALA A 56 -25.31 6.49 -17.76
N TRP A 57 -26.45 6.67 -17.10
CA TRP A 57 -26.52 6.51 -15.64
C TRP A 57 -26.21 5.05 -15.30
N LEU A 58 -25.21 4.83 -14.45
CA LEU A 58 -24.90 3.50 -13.93
C LEU A 58 -25.88 3.17 -12.81
N GLU A 59 -26.54 2.02 -12.93
CA GLU A 59 -27.40 1.51 -11.87
C GLU A 59 -26.52 1.16 -10.65
N ARG A 60 -26.77 1.87 -9.54
CA ARG A 60 -26.14 1.58 -8.26
C ARG A 60 -26.96 0.48 -7.57
N PRO A 61 -26.34 -0.64 -7.14
CA PRO A 61 -27.07 -1.66 -6.41
C PRO A 61 -27.71 -1.05 -5.15
N PRO A 62 -28.95 -1.43 -4.81
CA PRO A 62 -29.62 -0.90 -3.63
C PRO A 62 -28.83 -1.29 -2.38
N VAL A 63 -28.62 -0.31 -1.51
CA VAL A 63 -28.10 -0.52 -0.15
C VAL A 63 -29.27 -1.00 0.70
N ASP A 64 -29.05 -1.97 1.60
CA ASP A 64 -30.14 -2.46 2.45
C ASP A 64 -30.63 -1.34 3.38
N SER A 65 -31.88 -1.42 3.80
CA SER A 65 -32.53 -0.46 4.70
C SER A 65 -32.17 -0.68 6.18
N SER A 66 -31.16 -1.51 6.45
CA SER A 66 -30.71 -1.81 7.80
C SER A 66 -29.96 -0.63 8.41
N LEU A 67 -30.02 -0.51 9.75
CA LEU A 67 -29.27 0.50 10.49
C LEU A 67 -27.76 0.33 10.34
N ASP A 68 -27.28 -0.88 10.10
CA ASP A 68 -25.86 -1.18 9.90
C ASP A 68 -25.37 -0.70 8.53
N ASP A 69 -26.18 -0.88 7.48
CA ASP A 69 -25.88 -0.40 6.13
C ASP A 69 -25.94 1.13 6.03
N ALA A 70 -26.83 1.77 6.79
CA ALA A 70 -26.91 3.23 6.89
C ALA A 70 -25.60 3.87 7.39
N ARG A 71 -24.79 3.14 8.18
CA ARG A 71 -23.50 3.62 8.69
C ARG A 71 -22.39 3.67 7.63
N MET A 72 -22.58 2.99 6.49
CA MET A 72 -21.61 2.96 5.38
C MET A 72 -21.88 4.03 4.31
N GLN A 73 -22.81 4.95 4.54
CA GLN A 73 -23.23 5.99 3.58
C GLN A 73 -22.46 7.33 3.70
N GLY A 74 -21.44 7.41 4.55
CA GLY A 74 -20.60 8.60 4.77
C GLY A 74 -19.44 8.75 3.78
#